data_AF-A0A7L5DXZ5-F1
#
_entry.id   AF-A0A7L5DXZ5-F1
#
_cell.length_a   1.000
_cell.length_b   1.000
_cell.length_c   1.000
_cell.angle_alpha   90.00
_cell.angle_beta   90.00
_cell.angle_gamma   90.00
#
_symmetry.space_group_name_H-M   'P 1'
#
loop_
_entity.id
_entity.type
_entity.pdbx_description
1 polymer ?
#
loop_
_entity_poly.entity_id
_entity_poly.type
_entity_poly.pdbx_seq_one_letter_code
_entity_poly.pdbx_strand_id
1 'polypeptide(L)' 'MDYRSYEKRLGYILELIQKGRFRSVEAAARRFGCSGRTIKRMLNHLRDQGHDVQYDRQQKKYFIKKDE' A
#
# COMPACT_ATOMS: atom_id res chain seq x y z
N MET A 1 -16.05 8.57 -3.87
CA MET A 1 -14.71 8.55 -3.24
C MET A 1 -14.10 9.91 -3.49
N ASP A 2 -14.10 10.79 -2.50
CA ASP A 2 -13.48 12.10 -2.64
C ASP A 2 -11.98 11.96 -2.85
N TYR A 3 -11.45 12.75 -3.79
CA TYR A 3 -10.04 12.73 -4.18
C TYR A 3 -9.11 12.91 -2.95
N ARG A 4 -9.44 13.84 -2.06
CA ARG A 4 -8.71 14.07 -0.79
C ARG A 4 -8.64 12.84 0.12
N SER A 5 -9.72 12.07 0.18
CA SER A 5 -9.77 10.86 1.00
C SER A 5 -8.95 9.73 0.38
N TYR A 6 -8.84 9.70 -0.95
CA TYR A 6 -8.02 8.74 -1.68
C TYR A 6 -6.52 9.01 -1.47
N GLU A 7 -6.07 10.26 -1.62
CA GLU A 7 -4.67 10.64 -1.36
C GLU A 7 -4.23 10.37 0.07
N LYS A 8 -5.07 10.71 1.06
CA LYS A 8 -4.79 10.40 2.47
C LYS A 8 -4.62 8.90 2.72
N ARG A 9 -5.44 8.07 2.06
CA ARG A 9 -5.33 6.60 2.16
C ARG A 9 -4.05 6.09 1.51
N LEU A 10 -3.67 6.62 0.35
CA LEU A 10 -2.40 6.32 -0.31
C LEU A 10 -1.20 6.63 0.59
N GLY A 11 -1.16 7.84 1.16
CA GLY A 11 -0.11 8.24 2.10
C GLY A 11 -0.07 7.34 3.34
N TYR A 12 -1.24 6.96 3.89
CA TYR A 12 -1.30 6.05 5.02
C TYR A 12 -0.81 4.63 4.67
N ILE A 13 -1.14 4.12 3.48
CA ILE A 13 -0.64 2.82 3.00
C ILE A 13 0.87 2.87 2.84
N LEU A 14 1.40 3.94 2.23
CA LEU A 14 2.84 4.16 2.10
C LEU A 14 3.53 4.15 3.47
N GLU A 15 2.98 4.90 4.44
CA GLU A 15 3.52 4.97 5.80
C GLU A 15 3.49 3.60 6.49
N LEU A 16 2.41 2.82 6.33
CA LEU A 16 2.34 1.47 6.87
C LEU A 16 3.40 0.55 6.27
N ILE A 17 3.67 0.67 4.97
CA ILE A 17 4.69 -0.13 4.28
C ILE A 17 6.08 0.29 4.76
N GLN A 18 6.36 1.59 4.86
CA GLN A 18 7.64 2.11 5.38
C GLN A 18 7.89 1.67 6.84
N LYS A 19 6.85 1.68 7.68
CA LYS A 19 6.94 1.21 9.07
C LYS A 19 6.96 -0.31 9.21
N GLY A 20 6.89 -1.08 8.10
CA GLY A 20 6.82 -2.54 8.13
C GLY A 20 5.53 -3.10 8.77
N ARG A 21 4.51 -2.27 8.96
CA ARG A 21 3.21 -2.62 9.57
C ARG A 21 2.18 -3.08 8.53
N PHE A 22 2.50 -3.01 7.25
CA PHE A 22 1.65 -3.52 6.17
C PHE A 22 1.72 -5.05 6.11
N ARG A 23 0.79 -5.73 6.80
CA ARG A 23 0.71 -7.20 6.83
C ARG A 23 0.24 -7.80 5.51
N SER A 24 -0.99 -7.48 5.10
CA SER A 24 -1.61 -8.08 3.92
C SER A 24 -2.62 -7.13 3.27
N VAL A 25 -2.85 -7.35 1.98
CA VAL A 25 -3.83 -6.58 1.20
C VAL A 25 -5.23 -6.70 1.80
N GLU A 26 -5.60 -7.89 2.29
CA GLU A 26 -6.91 -8.14 2.90
C GLU A 26 -7.08 -7.44 4.25
N ALA A 27 -6.03 -7.39 5.07
CA ALA A 27 -6.07 -6.65 6.33
C ALA A 27 -6.22 -5.14 6.09
N ALA A 28 -5.48 -4.60 5.11
CA ALA A 28 -5.64 -3.21 4.69
C ALA A 28 -7.04 -2.95 4.13
N ALA A 29 -7.53 -3.82 3.25
CA ALA A 29 -8.87 -3.76 2.67
C ALA A 29 -9.96 -3.70 3.76
N ARG A 30 -9.88 -4.58 4.77
CA ARG A 30 -10.80 -4.59 5.91
C ARG A 30 -10.71 -3.31 6.75
N ARG A 31 -9.51 -2.78 6.98
CA ARG A 31 -9.29 -1.55 7.76
C ARG A 31 -9.85 -0.30 7.05
N PHE A 32 -9.73 -0.24 5.73
CA PHE A 32 -10.23 0.87 4.92
C PHE A 32 -11.68 0.67 4.45
N GLY A 33 -12.30 -0.47 4.74
CA GLY A 33 -13.63 -0.83 4.24
C GLY A 33 -13.69 -0.87 2.71
N CYS A 34 -12.60 -1.23 2.05
CA CYS A 34 -12.48 -1.27 0.59
C CYS A 34 -12.19 -2.69 0.11
N SER A 35 -12.46 -2.98 -1.17
CA SER A 35 -12.08 -4.27 -1.76
C SER A 35 -10.56 -4.40 -1.90
N GLY A 36 -10.03 -5.63 -1.81
CA GLY A 36 -8.61 -5.89 -2.05
C GLY A 36 -8.12 -5.41 -3.43
N ARG A 37 -9.00 -5.38 -4.43
CA ARG A 37 -8.72 -4.81 -5.76
C ARG A 37 -8.38 -3.31 -5.69
N THR A 38 -9.05 -2.56 -4.83
CA THR A 38 -8.79 -1.13 -4.62
C THR A 38 -7.42 -0.91 -3.99
N ILE A 39 -7.06 -1.73 -3.00
CA ILE A 39 -5.72 -1.68 -2.39
C ILE A 39 -4.64 -2.03 -3.41
N LYS A 40 -4.83 -3.06 -4.25
CA LYS A 40 -3.89 -3.37 -5.34
C LYS A 40 -3.74 -2.21 -6.32
N ARG A 41 -4.84 -1.52 -6.67
CA ARG A 41 -4.80 -0.30 -7.49
C ARG A 41 -4.01 0.83 -6.81
N MET A 42 -4.22 1.05 -5.51
CA MET A 42 -3.47 2.03 -4.73
C MET A 42 -1.98 1.71 -4.71
N LEU A 43 -1.61 0.44 -4.48
CA LEU A 43 -0.22 -0.01 -4.54
C LEU A 43 0.38 0.24 -5.92
N ASN A 44 -0.37 0.01 -7.00
CA ASN A 44 0.11 0.31 -8.35
C ASN A 44 0.30 1.81 -8.58
N HIS A 45 -0.58 2.64 -8.03
CA HIS A 45 -0.44 4.09 -8.08
C HIS A 45 0.80 4.57 -7.32
N LEU A 46 1.11 3.97 -6.16
CA LEU A 46 2.35 4.26 -5.43
C LEU A 46 3.60 3.92 -6.27
N ARG A 47 3.55 2.83 -7.05
CA ARG A 47 4.63 2.45 -7.98
C ARG A 47 4.79 3.46 -9.11
N ASP A 48 3.68 3.93 -9.65
CA ASP A 48 3.66 4.97 -10.68
C ASP A 48 4.21 6.31 -10.15
N GLN A 49 3.97 6.63 -8.88
CA GLN A 49 4.55 7.79 -8.20
C GLN A 49 6.06 7.66 -7.91
N GLY A 50 6.71 6.55 -8.28
CA GLY A 50 8.14 6.33 -8.09
C GLY A 50 8.52 5.62 -6.78
N HIS A 51 7.54 5.08 -6.03
CA HIS A 51 7.85 4.24 -4.88
C HIS A 51 8.01 2.78 -5.31
N ASP A 52 9.20 2.19 -5.16
CA ASP A 52 9.43 0.79 -5.51
C ASP A 52 8.84 -0.16 -4.46
N VAL A 53 7.52 -0.36 -4.55
CA VAL A 53 6.76 -1.27 -3.68
C VAL A 53 6.91 -2.69 -4.20
N GLN A 54 7.68 -3.50 -3.49
CA GLN A 54 7.88 -4.92 -3.80
C GLN A 54 7.11 -5.81 -2.83
N TYR A 55 6.77 -7.00 -3.32
CA TYR A 55 6.13 -8.04 -2.52
C TYR A 55 7.15 -9.12 -2.21
N ASP A 56 7.45 -9.31 -0.93
CA ASP A 56 8.31 -10.37 -0.45
C ASP A 56 7.49 -11.65 -0.32
N ARG A 57 7.86 -12.69 -1.07
CA ARG A 57 7.19 -13.99 -1.00
C ARG A 57 7.55 -14.77 0.26
N GLN A 58 8.75 -14.58 0.81
CA GLN A 58 9.23 -15.35 1.97
C GLN A 58 8.51 -14.88 3.25
N GLN A 59 8.39 -13.57 3.43
CA GLN A 59 7.72 -12.93 4.56
C GLN A 59 6.23 -12.70 4.31
N LYS A 60 5.75 -12.88 3.07
CA LYS A 60 4.38 -12.59 2.62
C LYS A 60 3.96 -11.14 2.93
N LYS A 61 4.89 -10.20 2.81
CA LYS A 61 4.73 -8.79 3.17
C LYS A 61 5.12 -7.88 2.02
N TYR A 62 4.59 -6.66 2.05
CA TYR A 62 5.02 -5.61 1.12
C TYR A 62 6.08 -4.76 1.79
N PHE A 63 7.12 -4.40 1.04
CA PHE A 63 8.19 -3.53 1.48
C PHE A 63 8.47 -2.50 0.39
N ILE A 64 8.95 -1.32 0.80
CA ILE A 64 9.45 -0.31 -0.14
C ILE A 64 10.95 -0.52 -0.21
N LYS A 65 11.46 -0.83 -1.39
CA LYS A 65 12.89 -0.76 -1.66
C LYS A 65 13.20 0.72 -1.85
N LYS A 66 13.81 1.34 -0.84
CA LYS A 66 14.44 2.65 -1.06
C LYS A 66 15.67 2.38 -1.93
N ASP A 67 15.67 2.92 -3.13
CA ASP A 67 16.91 3.13 -3.86
C ASP A 67 17.67 4.20 -3.04
N GLU A 68 18.89 3.85 -2.63
CA GLU A 68 19.78 4.65 -1.79
C GLU A 68 20.29 5.89 -2.53
#